data_AF-A0AAW4GBN9-F1
#
_entry.id   AF-A0AAW4GBN9-F1
#
_cell.length_a   1.000
_cell.length_b   1.000
_cell.length_c   1.000
_cell.angle_alpha   90.00
_cell.angle_beta   90.00
_cell.angle_gamma   90.00
#
_symmetry.space_group_name_H-M   'P 1'
#
loop_
_entity.id
_entity.type
_entity.pdbx_description
1 polymer ?
#
loop_
_entity_poly.entity_id
_entity_poly.type
_entity_poly.pdbx_seq_one_letter_code
_entity_poly.pdbx_strand_id
1 'polypeptide(L)' 'MPASAKRTVRLASAVYVDADGRTRRADHGAEITVHGDDLDRFDRFNGEEPKTSHEVKESKPAKASTRRSSKSISED' A
#
# COMPACT_ATOMS: atom_id res chain seq x y z
N MET A 1 -12.35 -4.67 -22.89
CA MET A 1 -11.42 -4.37 -21.80
C MET A 1 -11.86 -5.17 -20.59
N PRO A 2 -10.97 -5.94 -19.96
CA PRO A 2 -11.30 -6.61 -18.70
C PRO A 2 -11.71 -5.57 -17.66
N ALA A 3 -12.63 -5.95 -16.76
CA ALA A 3 -13.05 -5.08 -15.68
C ALA A 3 -11.83 -4.70 -14.82
N SER A 4 -11.85 -3.57 -14.12
CA SER A 4 -10.83 -3.22 -13.12
C SER A 4 -11.48 -2.44 -12.00
N ALA A 5 -10.91 -2.50 -10.79
CA ALA A 5 -11.45 -1.80 -9.64
C ALA A 5 -10.37 -1.18 -8.76
N LYS A 6 -10.71 -0.05 -8.12
CA LYS A 6 -9.86 0.61 -7.15
C LYS A 6 -9.87 -0.12 -5.82
N ARG A 7 -8.70 -0.27 -5.20
CA ARG A 7 -8.51 -0.85 -3.87
C ARG A 7 -7.44 -0.10 -3.11
N THR A 8 -7.60 -0.06 -1.79
CA THR A 8 -6.55 0.38 -0.88
C THR A 8 -5.78 -0.84 -0.40
N VAL A 9 -4.45 -0.79 -0.49
CA VAL A 9 -3.60 -1.86 0.02
C VAL A 9 -3.63 -1.86 1.56
N ARG A 10 -3.99 -3.00 2.15
CA ARG A 10 -4.03 -3.22 3.61
C ARG A 10 -2.85 -4.06 4.11
N LEU A 11 -2.08 -4.65 3.21
CA LEU A 11 -0.85 -5.35 3.52
C LEU A 11 0.30 -4.33 3.66
N ALA A 12 1.37 -4.70 4.39
CA ALA A 12 2.58 -3.87 4.45
C ALA A 12 3.11 -3.54 3.04
N SER A 13 3.02 -4.51 2.12
CA SER A 13 3.35 -4.37 0.71
C SER A 13 2.58 -5.43 -0.10
N ALA A 14 2.01 -5.06 -1.23
CA ALA A 14 1.29 -5.95 -2.13
C ALA A 14 1.86 -5.92 -3.55
N VAL A 15 1.94 -7.09 -4.17
CA VAL A 15 2.20 -7.24 -5.62
C VAL A 15 0.87 -7.58 -6.29
N TYR A 16 0.55 -6.89 -7.39
CA TYR A 16 -0.72 -7.01 -8.08
C TYR A 16 -0.58 -6.78 -9.58
N VAL A 17 -1.59 -7.17 -10.35
CA VAL A 17 -1.70 -6.85 -11.78
C VAL A 17 -2.57 -5.60 -11.93
N ASP A 18 -2.05 -4.57 -12.60
CA ASP A 18 -2.77 -3.32 -12.86
C ASP A 18 -3.78 -3.44 -14.02
N ALA A 19 -4.56 -2.38 -14.25
CA ALA A 19 -5.56 -2.37 -15.34
C ALA A 19 -4.95 -2.55 -16.75
N ASP A 20 -3.66 -2.27 -16.93
CA ASP A 20 -2.93 -2.48 -18.19
C ASP A 20 -2.34 -3.91 -18.30
N GLY A 21 -2.61 -4.77 -17.31
CA GLY A 21 -2.08 -6.13 -17.26
C GLY A 21 -0.62 -6.23 -16.79
N ARG A 22 -0.07 -5.17 -16.17
CA ARG A 22 1.33 -5.13 -15.72
C ARG A 22 1.42 -5.48 -14.24
N THR A 23 2.45 -6.25 -13.89
CA THR A 23 2.79 -6.52 -12.49
C THR A 23 3.38 -5.27 -11.85
N ARG A 24 2.79 -4.85 -10.73
CA ARG A 24 3.19 -3.68 -9.94
C ARG A 24 3.32 -4.05 -8.48
N ARG A 25 3.91 -3.14 -7.71
CA ARG A 25 4.00 -3.21 -6.25
C ARG A 25 3.49 -1.90 -5.66
N ALA A 26 2.79 -1.99 -4.54
CA ALA A 26 2.37 -0.84 -3.75
C ALA A 26 2.40 -1.17 -2.26
N ASP A 27 2.63 -0.14 -1.45
CA ASP A 27 2.75 -0.27 0.00
C ASP A 27 1.43 0.01 0.71
N HIS A 28 1.37 -0.30 2.00
CA HIS A 28 0.20 -0.09 2.84
C HIS A 28 -0.39 1.32 2.69
N GLY A 29 -1.71 1.40 2.50
CA GLY A 29 -2.46 2.63 2.37
C GLY A 29 -2.47 3.23 0.96
N ALA A 30 -1.71 2.66 0.00
CA ALA A 30 -1.75 3.12 -1.38
C ALA A 30 -3.08 2.77 -2.06
N GLU A 31 -3.63 3.70 -2.83
CA GLU A 31 -4.73 3.43 -3.76
C GLU A 31 -4.19 2.89 -5.08
N ILE A 32 -4.69 1.74 -5.49
CA ILE A 32 -4.28 1.04 -6.71
C ILE A 32 -5.49 0.65 -7.54
N THR A 33 -5.28 0.41 -8.83
CA THR A 33 -6.32 -0.14 -9.74
C THR A 33 -5.91 -1.55 -10.12
N VAL A 34 -6.68 -2.54 -9.70
CA VAL A 34 -6.38 -3.97 -9.90
C VAL A 34 -7.16 -4.52 -11.08
N HIS A 35 -6.50 -5.38 -11.85
CA HIS A 35 -7.08 -6.11 -12.97
C HIS A 35 -8.24 -7.01 -12.53
N GLY A 36 -9.30 -7.08 -13.33
CA GLY A 36 -10.57 -7.73 -12.98
C GLY A 36 -10.44 -9.22 -12.68
N ASP A 37 -9.64 -9.93 -13.47
CA ASP A 37 -9.41 -11.37 -13.29
C ASP A 37 -8.70 -11.68 -11.97
N ASP A 38 -7.97 -10.71 -11.42
CA ASP A 38 -7.22 -10.86 -10.17
C ASP A 38 -7.92 -10.21 -8.98
N LEU A 39 -9.10 -9.59 -9.15
CA LEU A 39 -9.79 -8.88 -8.07
C LEU A 39 -10.15 -9.79 -6.90
N ASP A 40 -10.75 -10.96 -7.15
CA ASP A 40 -11.12 -11.90 -6.08
C ASP A 40 -9.89 -12.40 -5.32
N ARG A 41 -8.82 -12.69 -6.07
CA ARG A 41 -7.54 -13.11 -5.49
C ARG A 41 -6.95 -12.00 -4.63
N PHE A 42 -6.92 -10.78 -5.15
CA PHE A 42 -6.42 -9.61 -4.45
C PHE A 42 -7.22 -9.36 -3.18
N ASP A 43 -8.55 -9.33 -3.25
CA ASP A 43 -9.44 -9.07 -2.12
C ASP A 43 -9.32 -10.16 -1.03
N ARG A 44 -9.04 -11.41 -1.40
CA ARG A 44 -8.79 -12.50 -0.44
C ARG A 44 -7.51 -12.30 0.38
N PHE A 45 -6.43 -11.83 -0.25
CA PHE A 45 -5.17 -11.54 0.44
C PHE A 45 -5.16 -10.18 1.12
N ASN A 46 -5.88 -9.22 0.55
CA ASN A 46 -6.03 -7.85 1.05
C ASN A 46 -7.23 -7.71 2.01
N GLY A 47 -7.85 -8.82 2.40
CA GLY A 47 -8.97 -8.89 3.34
C GLY A 47 -8.59 -8.39 4.73
N GLU A 48 -9.60 -8.19 5.60
CA GLU A 48 -9.36 -7.78 6.98
C GLU A 48 -8.40 -8.75 7.68
N GLU A 49 -7.38 -8.20 8.34
CA GLU A 49 -6.67 -8.96 9.36
C GLU A 49 -7.70 -9.59 10.30
N PRO A 50 -7.55 -10.86 10.71
CA PRO A 50 -8.39 -11.40 11.76
C PRO A 50 -8.30 -10.42 12.93
N LYS A 51 -9.45 -9.91 13.40
CA LYS A 51 -9.52 -8.99 14.55
C LYS A 51 -8.96 -9.70 15.78
N THR A 52 -7.65 -9.71 15.96
CA THR A 52 -7.06 -9.74 17.29
C THR A 52 -7.45 -8.40 17.89
N SER A 53 -8.53 -8.41 18.67
CA SER A 53 -8.98 -7.30 19.50
C SER A 53 -7.89 -6.94 20.51
N HIS A 54 -6.85 -6.26 20.06
CA HIS A 54 -5.98 -5.47 20.92
C HIS A 54 -6.59 -4.07 20.95
N GLU A 55 -7.46 -3.86 21.95
CA GLU A 55 -7.85 -2.54 22.41
C GLU A 55 -6.57 -1.80 22.85
N VAL A 56 -5.96 -1.05 21.95
CA VAL A 56 -4.92 -0.07 22.30
C VAL A 56 -5.64 1.23 22.61
N LYS A 57 -5.83 1.49 23.90
CA LYS A 57 -6.22 2.81 24.40
C LYS A 57 -5.15 3.84 24.03
N GLU A 58 -5.59 4.86 23.28
CA GLU A 58 -5.23 6.29 23.34
C GLU A 58 -3.73 6.66 23.32
N SER A 59 -3.22 7.44 22.37
CA SER A 59 -3.34 8.91 22.37
C SER A 59 -2.81 9.52 21.05
N LYS A 60 -3.52 10.51 20.47
CA LYS A 60 -3.03 11.44 19.42
C LYS A 60 -2.31 12.65 20.08
N PRO A 61 -1.68 13.58 19.33
CA PRO A 61 -0.76 13.44 18.18
C PRO A 61 0.49 14.37 18.32
N ALA A 62 1.54 14.20 17.50
CA ALA A 62 2.50 15.30 17.27
C ALA A 62 3.15 15.26 15.87
N LYS A 63 3.13 16.43 15.22
CA LYS A 63 3.74 16.78 13.92
C LYS A 63 5.28 16.77 13.97
N ALA A 64 5.92 16.44 12.85
CA ALA A 64 7.15 17.09 12.34
C ALA A 64 7.48 16.50 10.95
N SER A 65 7.09 17.12 9.84
CA SER A 65 7.91 18.10 9.10
C SER A 65 9.38 18.15 9.54
N THR A 66 10.31 17.66 8.70
CA THR A 66 11.45 18.45 8.16
C THR A 66 12.32 17.56 7.26
N ARG A 67 12.52 18.05 6.02
CA ARG A 67 13.49 17.60 5.01
C ARG A 67 14.88 17.41 5.61
N ARG A 68 15.60 16.35 5.23
CA ARG A 68 17.07 16.33 5.28
C ARG A 68 17.65 16.18 3.88
N SER A 69 18.23 17.27 3.38
CA SER A 69 19.25 17.24 2.34
C SER A 69 20.62 17.02 3.00
N SER A 70 21.46 16.19 2.40
CA SER A 70 22.92 16.19 2.60
C SER A 70 23.51 15.61 1.32
N LYS A 71 23.90 16.46 0.36
CA LYS A 71 25.19 17.16 0.22
C LYS A 71 26.29 16.16 -0.15
N SER A 72 26.73 16.29 -1.40
CA SER A 72 27.83 15.59 -2.07
C SER A 72 29.12 15.70 -1.28
N ILE A 73 29.85 14.59 -1.20
CA ILE A 73 31.28 14.55 -0.85
C ILE A 73 32.03 14.19 -2.12
N SER A 74 32.87 15.11 -2.56
CA SER A 74 33.97 14.92 -3.50
C SER A 74 35.24 14.84 -2.66
N GLU A 75 36.11 13.86 -2.92
CA GLU A 75 37.51 13.89 -2.51
C GLU A 75 38.40 13.42 -3.67
N ASP A 76 39.43 14.24 -3.89
CA ASP A 76 40.67 14.16 -4.68
C ASP A 76 40.88 13.05 -5.73
#